data_AF-A0A947XB20-F1
#
_entry.id   AF-A0A947XB20-F1
#
_cell.length_a   1.000
_cell.length_b   1.000
_cell.length_c   1.000
_cell.angle_alpha   90.00
_cell.angle_beta   90.00
_cell.angle_gamma   90.00
#
_symmetry.space_group_name_H-M   'P 1'
#
loop_
_entity.id
_entity.type
_entity.pdbx_description
1 polymer ?
#
loop_
_entity_poly.entity_id
_entity_poly.type
_entity_poly.pdbx_seq_one_letter_code
_entity_poly.pdbx_strand_id
1 'polypeptide(L)'
;MGNKNLEWMGFRCCKLLNNKSRGYWANSMKGLHFLCGFKTNSYKRNNFGKRWAEQMSQRKKIYQAWFKALDLTNQNGVVARVLAEARNNFYDRLHGYGYVSPDPPVDKYYYYKDHKSGSPPYLPVYHLDQMQVYEVIPRDVNESYIRDIGNHFGFSASDAVEYHNDYLLMSRQDPPGDPCDPNLAVHTLQVYTNSGQYSYFNTGPMWPSQTGLTFPDPTTAYGQAEAFLTNSGLHMSDAGLYDVEYDTLCYAEGNDVNALTTDYIGCAVTYAREIEAFTGTNVSVAGAGARLKVYLNQTGGDPNLPAAMGNWRNITSTGIVPVLPKQEVFDRFKEHGEKVSLEPISVEYNRVVSDLNTPKLAYYEHPGAELQAELIPIWIFSVDYYDGDELLTTADTFVPSAHEFYPPIANITSPGDGSEFEPNDVIDFNSVTDSNYGTSPYTYEWTSDIDGQLSTAASFSGSLNIACVSDDNSIEVASHTIMLTITDADGRSSSESVDVTIRRFCSDLNCDNIVNFGDLAVMGEQWLKP
;
A
#
# COMPACT_ATOMS: atom_id res chain seq x y z
N MET A 1 3.67 11.81 -23.21
CA MET A 1 2.80 12.10 -22.05
C MET A 1 3.13 13.50 -21.57
N GLY A 2 2.15 14.25 -21.06
CA GLY A 2 2.29 15.68 -20.80
C GLY A 2 2.04 16.49 -22.07
N ASN A 3 0.94 17.25 -22.11
CA ASN A 3 0.68 18.29 -23.10
C ASN A 3 0.86 19.68 -22.46
N LYS A 4 1.69 19.77 -21.41
CA LYS A 4 1.87 20.95 -20.53
C LYS A 4 0.66 21.31 -19.66
N ASN A 5 -0.34 20.43 -19.58
CA ASN A 5 -1.47 20.57 -18.66
C ASN A 5 -1.52 19.46 -17.61
N LEU A 6 -0.67 18.44 -17.75
CA LEU A 6 -0.55 17.35 -16.80
C LEU A 6 0.87 17.34 -16.27
N GLU A 7 1.01 17.69 -15.00
CA GLU A 7 2.32 17.83 -14.36
C GLU A 7 2.82 16.52 -13.77
N TRP A 8 1.93 15.71 -13.19
CA TRP A 8 2.35 14.52 -12.44
C TRP A 8 1.48 13.33 -12.79
N MET A 9 2.11 12.17 -12.84
CA MET A 9 1.43 10.89 -13.00
C MET A 9 1.99 9.89 -12.00
N GLY A 10 1.11 9.19 -11.30
CA GLY A 10 1.46 8.13 -10.36
C GLY A 10 0.92 6.80 -10.85
N PHE A 11 1.79 5.84 -11.05
CA PHE A 11 1.41 4.49 -11.43
C PHE A 11 1.73 3.51 -10.32
N ARG A 12 0.70 2.85 -9.83
CA ARG A 12 0.87 1.78 -8.86
C ARG A 12 1.05 0.43 -9.54
N CYS A 13 2.15 0.30 -10.28
CA CYS A 13 2.47 -0.89 -11.05
C CYS A 13 3.85 -1.44 -10.67
N CYS A 14 3.95 -2.76 -10.52
CA CYS A 14 5.20 -3.45 -10.25
C CYS A 14 6.24 -3.15 -11.33
N LYS A 15 7.48 -2.86 -10.91
CA LYS A 15 8.67 -2.73 -11.78
C LYS A 15 8.51 -1.73 -12.95
N LEU A 16 7.52 -0.84 -12.93
CA LEU A 16 7.27 0.11 -14.01
C LEU A 16 8.52 0.94 -14.32
N LEU A 17 9.23 1.34 -13.28
CA LEU A 17 10.41 2.22 -13.34
C LEU A 17 11.70 1.46 -12.99
N ASN A 18 11.75 0.15 -13.26
CA ASN A 18 12.97 -0.62 -13.11
C ASN A 18 14.11 -0.06 -13.98
N ASN A 19 15.34 -0.54 -13.77
CA ASN A 19 16.52 0.01 -14.46
C ASN A 19 16.48 -0.13 -15.99
N LYS A 20 15.74 -1.10 -16.53
CA LYS A 20 15.59 -1.33 -17.97
C LYS A 20 14.52 -0.44 -18.60
N SER A 21 13.40 -0.19 -17.90
CA SER A 21 12.25 0.55 -18.44
C SER A 21 12.31 2.06 -18.21
N ARG A 22 12.98 2.51 -17.15
CA ARG A 22 13.05 3.92 -16.72
C ARG A 22 13.40 4.91 -17.84
N GLY A 23 14.40 4.61 -18.67
CA GLY A 23 14.81 5.51 -19.75
C GLY A 23 13.77 5.66 -20.86
N TYR A 24 13.04 4.59 -21.19
CA TYR A 24 11.93 4.64 -22.14
C TYR A 24 10.78 5.52 -21.64
N TRP A 25 10.49 5.42 -20.32
CA TRP A 25 9.52 6.29 -19.67
C TRP A 25 9.96 7.76 -19.67
N ALA A 26 11.20 8.05 -19.32
CA ALA A 26 11.75 9.41 -19.36
C ALA A 26 11.64 10.03 -20.76
N ASN A 27 12.04 9.30 -21.81
CA ASN A 27 11.91 9.75 -23.21
C ASN A 27 10.45 9.98 -23.66
N SER A 28 9.48 9.47 -22.90
CA SER A 28 8.05 9.66 -23.15
C SER A 28 7.45 10.87 -22.42
N MET A 29 8.19 11.50 -21.50
CA MET A 29 7.78 12.67 -20.69
C MET A 29 7.96 13.99 -21.47
N LYS A 30 7.04 14.32 -22.38
CA LYS A 30 7.09 15.55 -23.16
C LYS A 30 6.50 16.73 -22.38
N GLY A 31 7.23 17.22 -21.38
CA GLY A 31 6.76 18.30 -20.50
C GLY A 31 5.91 17.79 -19.34
N LEU A 32 6.10 16.54 -18.91
CA LEU A 32 5.62 16.04 -17.62
C LEU A 32 6.67 16.38 -16.57
N HIS A 33 6.28 16.85 -15.39
CA HIS A 33 7.20 17.15 -14.30
C HIS A 33 7.66 15.87 -13.60
N PHE A 34 6.70 14.98 -13.27
CA PHE A 34 7.00 13.73 -12.56
C PHE A 34 6.30 12.50 -13.11
N LEU A 35 7.02 11.39 -12.99
CA LEU A 35 6.45 10.05 -13.05
C LEU A 35 6.80 9.28 -11.77
N CYS A 36 5.80 8.95 -10.97
CA CYS A 36 5.95 8.15 -9.75
C CYS A 36 5.59 6.68 -10.01
N GLY A 37 6.38 5.76 -9.46
CA GLY A 37 6.15 4.33 -9.60
C GLY A 37 7.10 3.50 -8.75
N PHE A 38 7.30 2.24 -9.14
CA PHE A 38 8.14 1.30 -8.40
C PHE A 38 9.27 0.74 -9.25
N LYS A 39 10.45 0.60 -8.64
CA LYS A 39 11.60 -0.09 -9.21
C LYS A 39 11.47 -1.60 -9.03
N THR A 40 10.92 -2.03 -7.90
CA THR A 40 10.63 -3.43 -7.55
C THR A 40 9.12 -3.71 -7.65
N ASN A 41 8.67 -4.88 -7.20
CA ASN A 41 7.25 -5.13 -7.02
C ASN A 41 6.69 -4.31 -5.86
N SER A 42 5.40 -4.01 -5.95
CA SER A 42 4.56 -3.51 -4.86
C SER A 42 3.53 -4.57 -4.49
N TYR A 43 3.07 -4.57 -3.25
CA TYR A 43 1.99 -5.46 -2.79
C TYR A 43 0.61 -4.85 -3.09
N LYS A 44 -0.41 -5.70 -3.33
CA LYS A 44 -1.83 -5.31 -3.54
C LYS A 44 -2.40 -4.83 -2.20
N ARG A 45 -2.71 -3.54 -2.14
CA ARG A 45 -3.31 -2.84 -0.99
C ARG A 45 -4.20 -1.70 -1.45
N ASN A 46 -5.44 -1.66 -1.03
CA ASN A 46 -6.43 -0.82 -1.69
C ASN A 46 -6.32 0.68 -1.31
N ASN A 47 -5.45 1.04 -0.36
CA ASN A 47 -5.37 2.39 0.18
C ASN A 47 -4.12 3.21 -0.24
N PHE A 48 -3.20 2.68 -1.05
CA PHE A 48 -1.96 3.42 -1.41
C PHE A 48 -2.27 4.79 -2.03
N GLY A 49 -3.18 4.84 -3.01
CA GLY A 49 -3.58 6.08 -3.67
C GLY A 49 -4.23 7.08 -2.70
N LYS A 50 -5.10 6.60 -1.81
CA LYS A 50 -5.69 7.41 -0.72
C LYS A 50 -4.59 7.99 0.18
N ARG A 51 -3.63 7.17 0.63
CA ARG A 51 -2.50 7.63 1.45
C ARG A 51 -1.65 8.65 0.73
N TRP A 52 -1.37 8.44 -0.56
CA TRP A 52 -0.63 9.42 -1.35
C TRP A 52 -1.35 10.77 -1.40
N ALA A 53 -2.67 10.78 -1.65
CA ALA A 53 -3.48 11.99 -1.65
C ALA A 53 -3.49 12.70 -0.28
N GLU A 54 -3.67 11.96 0.82
CA GLU A 54 -3.61 12.49 2.18
C GLU A 54 -2.24 13.15 2.48
N GLN A 55 -1.15 12.52 2.07
CA GLN A 55 0.18 13.08 2.28
C GLN A 55 0.42 14.35 1.45
N MET A 56 -0.16 14.44 0.24
CA MET A 56 -0.11 15.66 -0.58
C MET A 56 -0.93 16.80 0.05
N SER A 57 -2.11 16.52 0.61
CA SER A 57 -2.92 17.56 1.29
C SER A 57 -2.23 18.10 2.56
N GLN A 58 -1.29 17.34 3.13
CA GLN A 58 -0.42 17.77 4.23
C GLN A 58 0.80 18.61 3.76
N ARG A 59 0.72 19.25 2.57
CA ARG A 59 1.75 20.13 1.98
C ARG A 59 3.12 19.49 1.72
N LYS A 60 3.20 18.16 1.70
CA LYS A 60 4.41 17.45 1.27
C LYS A 60 4.61 17.63 -0.25
N LYS A 61 5.87 17.64 -0.69
CA LYS A 61 6.20 17.61 -2.13
C LYS A 61 5.68 16.30 -2.72
N ILE A 62 5.28 16.28 -4.00
CA ILE A 62 4.60 15.13 -4.62
C ILE A 62 5.38 13.81 -4.42
N TYR A 63 6.71 13.84 -4.63
CA TYR A 63 7.56 12.66 -4.44
C TYR A 63 7.72 12.27 -2.94
N GLN A 64 7.77 13.26 -2.03
CA GLN A 64 7.81 12.99 -0.58
C GLN A 64 6.52 12.30 -0.15
N ALA A 65 5.38 12.73 -0.67
CA ALA A 65 4.09 12.08 -0.42
C ALA A 65 4.07 10.64 -0.95
N TRP A 66 4.65 10.37 -2.13
CA TRP A 66 4.73 9.03 -2.71
C TRP A 66 5.59 8.08 -1.87
N PHE A 67 6.79 8.53 -1.48
CA PHE A 67 7.67 7.77 -0.60
C PHE A 67 7.09 7.59 0.79
N LYS A 68 6.37 8.58 1.30
CA LYS A 68 5.68 8.43 2.57
C LYS A 68 4.53 7.43 2.49
N ALA A 69 3.75 7.42 1.41
CA ALA A 69 2.73 6.41 1.19
C ALA A 69 3.33 5.00 1.11
N LEU A 70 4.51 4.84 0.48
CA LEU A 70 5.27 3.59 0.53
C LEU A 70 5.56 3.17 1.96
N ASP A 71 6.21 4.03 2.74
CA ASP A 71 6.55 3.76 4.14
C ASP A 71 5.31 3.45 4.99
N LEU A 72 4.13 3.98 4.68
CA LEU A 72 2.91 3.72 5.47
C LEU A 72 2.17 2.43 5.10
N THR A 73 2.44 1.88 3.93
CA THR A 73 1.59 0.79 3.36
C THR A 73 2.37 -0.43 2.92
N ASN A 74 3.63 -0.30 2.50
CA ASN A 74 4.40 -1.41 1.95
C ASN A 74 5.44 -1.90 2.95
N GLN A 75 5.65 -3.22 2.95
CA GLN A 75 6.61 -3.90 3.80
C GLN A 75 8.04 -3.91 3.22
N ASN A 76 8.90 -4.75 3.79
CA ASN A 76 10.31 -4.88 3.42
C ASN A 76 10.51 -5.17 1.92
N GLY A 77 11.62 -4.65 1.37
CA GLY A 77 12.09 -4.95 0.02
C GLY A 77 11.49 -4.11 -1.11
N VAL A 78 10.47 -3.30 -0.84
CA VAL A 78 9.86 -2.44 -1.86
C VAL A 78 10.66 -1.14 -2.04
N VAL A 79 11.04 -0.85 -3.29
CA VAL A 79 11.73 0.38 -3.70
C VAL A 79 10.82 1.20 -4.61
N ALA A 80 10.37 2.35 -4.11
CA ALA A 80 9.71 3.36 -4.92
C ALA A 80 10.74 4.16 -5.71
N ARG A 81 10.34 4.62 -6.90
CA ARG A 81 11.14 5.49 -7.75
C ARG A 81 10.29 6.63 -8.29
N VAL A 82 10.84 7.84 -8.30
CA VAL A 82 10.24 8.99 -8.96
C VAL A 82 11.20 9.53 -10.00
N LEU A 83 10.76 9.67 -11.25
CA LEU A 83 11.48 10.35 -12.33
C LEU A 83 11.04 11.81 -12.37
N ALA A 84 11.99 12.68 -12.68
CA ALA A 84 11.77 14.10 -12.90
C ALA A 84 12.55 14.58 -14.12
N GLU A 85 11.92 15.35 -15.00
CA GLU A 85 12.60 15.92 -16.19
C GLU A 85 13.68 16.92 -15.74
N ALA A 86 13.33 17.83 -14.82
CA ALA A 86 14.23 18.80 -14.24
C ALA A 86 14.34 18.66 -12.72
N ARG A 87 15.51 18.99 -12.16
CA ARG A 87 15.71 18.99 -10.69
C ARG A 87 14.72 19.90 -9.96
N ASN A 88 14.31 21.00 -10.60
CA ASN A 88 13.35 21.94 -10.01
C ASN A 88 11.96 21.31 -9.82
N ASN A 89 11.60 20.30 -10.62
CA ASN A 89 10.32 19.62 -10.46
C ASN A 89 10.20 19.02 -9.06
N PHE A 90 11.28 18.54 -8.43
CA PHE A 90 11.26 18.03 -7.06
C PHE A 90 10.77 19.03 -5.99
N TYR A 91 10.51 20.30 -6.30
CA TYR A 91 9.89 21.24 -5.36
C TYR A 91 8.36 21.33 -5.49
N ASP A 92 7.77 20.66 -6.48
CA ASP A 92 6.34 20.66 -6.75
C ASP A 92 5.51 20.06 -5.60
N ARG A 93 4.39 20.72 -5.34
CA ARG A 93 3.31 20.29 -4.46
C ARG A 93 2.00 20.25 -5.23
N LEU A 94 0.96 19.66 -4.64
CA LEU A 94 -0.38 19.69 -5.20
C LEU A 94 -0.82 21.15 -5.45
N HIS A 95 -1.49 21.42 -6.57
CA HIS A 95 -1.99 22.76 -6.87
C HIS A 95 -2.85 23.28 -5.71
N GLY A 96 -2.57 24.51 -5.27
CA GLY A 96 -3.21 25.11 -4.09
C GLY A 96 -2.55 24.78 -2.75
N TYR A 97 -1.55 23.89 -2.72
CA TYR A 97 -0.83 23.48 -1.51
C TYR A 97 0.65 23.92 -1.48
N GLY A 98 1.09 24.70 -2.49
CA GLY A 98 2.36 25.40 -2.51
C GLY A 98 2.94 25.54 -3.92
N TYR A 99 4.26 25.70 -4.00
CA TYR A 99 4.98 25.88 -5.27
C TYR A 99 4.76 24.72 -6.26
N VAL A 100 4.57 25.08 -7.52
CA VAL A 100 4.64 24.20 -8.70
C VAL A 100 5.61 24.84 -9.67
N SER A 101 6.58 24.08 -10.13
CA SER A 101 7.61 24.53 -11.06
C SER A 101 7.03 24.88 -12.43
N PRO A 102 7.73 25.70 -13.23
CA PRO A 102 7.39 25.85 -14.65
C PRO A 102 7.69 24.57 -15.44
N ASP A 103 7.02 24.44 -16.59
CA ASP A 103 7.28 23.42 -17.60
C ASP A 103 8.79 23.18 -17.81
N PRO A 104 9.29 21.95 -17.65
CA PRO A 104 10.69 21.64 -17.87
C PRO A 104 11.03 21.71 -19.36
N PRO A 105 12.28 22.03 -19.71
CA PRO A 105 12.76 21.82 -21.07
C PRO A 105 12.66 20.33 -21.41
N VAL A 106 12.19 20.02 -22.62
CA VAL A 106 12.16 18.63 -23.10
C VAL A 106 13.53 18.31 -23.67
N ASP A 107 14.27 17.42 -23.00
CA ASP A 107 15.56 16.95 -23.49
C ASP A 107 15.74 15.43 -23.26
N LYS A 108 16.98 14.96 -23.20
CA LYS A 108 17.30 13.52 -23.01
C LYS A 108 17.83 13.22 -21.61
N TYR A 109 17.96 14.24 -20.77
CA TYR A 109 18.49 14.18 -19.43
C TYR A 109 17.37 14.24 -18.43
N TYR A 110 17.54 13.52 -17.33
CA TYR A 110 16.51 13.45 -16.31
C TYR A 110 17.13 13.02 -14.98
N TYR A 111 16.36 13.26 -13.94
CA TYR A 111 16.69 12.87 -12.58
C TYR A 111 15.77 11.78 -12.09
N TYR A 112 16.22 11.00 -11.12
CA TYR A 112 15.34 10.13 -10.38
C TYR A 112 15.78 9.96 -8.93
N LYS A 113 14.82 9.71 -8.05
CA LYS A 113 15.07 9.35 -6.65
C LYS A 113 14.61 7.93 -6.38
N ASP A 114 15.39 7.17 -5.63
CA ASP A 114 15.02 5.86 -5.10
C ASP A 114 14.80 5.98 -3.59
N HIS A 115 13.71 5.37 -3.11
CA HIS A 115 13.43 5.24 -1.69
C HIS A 115 13.02 3.80 -1.36
N LYS A 116 13.65 3.23 -0.32
CA LYS A 116 13.38 1.88 0.16
C LYS A 116 12.55 1.95 1.44
N SER A 117 11.45 1.21 1.47
CA SER A 117 10.59 1.03 2.66
C SER A 117 11.32 0.25 3.78
N GLY A 118 12.51 -0.27 3.52
CA GLY A 118 12.96 -1.61 3.91
C GLY A 118 13.12 -1.85 5.40
N SER A 119 13.39 -3.11 5.74
CA SER A 119 13.52 -3.63 7.10
C SER A 119 14.67 -4.63 7.14
N PRO A 120 15.23 -4.89 8.33
CA PRO A 120 16.25 -5.93 8.49
C PRO A 120 15.76 -7.30 8.00
N PRO A 121 16.67 -8.19 7.59
CA PRO A 121 16.32 -9.56 7.20
C PRO A 121 15.62 -10.32 8.34
N TYR A 122 14.64 -11.15 8.00
CA TYR A 122 13.95 -11.99 8.99
C TYR A 122 14.89 -13.01 9.62
N LEU A 123 14.70 -13.26 10.93
CA LEU A 123 15.41 -14.28 11.69
C LEU A 123 15.26 -15.66 11.03
N PRO A 124 16.35 -16.45 10.95
CA PRO A 124 16.37 -17.72 10.23
C PRO A 124 15.78 -18.88 11.04
N VAL A 125 14.50 -18.78 11.44
CA VAL A 125 13.80 -19.84 12.17
C VAL A 125 13.02 -20.72 11.18
N TYR A 126 13.53 -21.92 10.93
CA TYR A 126 13.02 -22.81 9.86
C TYR A 126 12.08 -23.92 10.34
N HIS A 127 11.87 -24.02 11.66
CA HIS A 127 11.03 -25.04 12.30
C HIS A 127 10.69 -24.65 13.74
N LEU A 128 9.40 -24.77 14.09
CA LEU A 128 8.84 -24.84 15.43
C LEU A 128 7.61 -25.75 15.34
N ASP A 129 7.29 -26.48 16.39
CA ASP A 129 6.07 -27.30 16.46
C ASP A 129 4.86 -26.48 16.94
N GLN A 130 5.11 -25.41 17.70
CA GLN A 130 4.09 -24.54 18.29
C GLN A 130 4.57 -23.09 18.29
N MET A 131 3.61 -22.16 18.28
CA MET A 131 3.85 -20.72 18.41
C MET A 131 2.86 -20.12 19.42
N GLN A 132 3.28 -19.09 20.13
CA GLN A 132 2.41 -18.30 21.01
C GLN A 132 1.30 -17.60 20.20
N VAL A 133 0.13 -17.46 20.82
CA VAL A 133 -0.92 -16.57 20.32
C VAL A 133 -0.73 -15.22 21.01
N TYR A 134 -0.60 -14.17 20.21
CA TYR A 134 -0.42 -12.81 20.69
C TYR A 134 -1.64 -11.96 20.38
N GLU A 135 -2.39 -11.61 21.41
CA GLU A 135 -3.48 -10.65 21.33
C GLU A 135 -2.94 -9.22 21.44
N VAL A 136 -3.48 -8.33 20.61
CA VAL A 136 -3.20 -6.90 20.65
C VAL A 136 -3.91 -6.29 21.85
N ILE A 137 -3.15 -5.60 22.69
CA ILE A 137 -3.71 -4.80 23.79
C ILE A 137 -4.21 -3.48 23.19
N PRO A 138 -5.52 -3.17 23.30
CA PRO A 138 -6.07 -1.91 22.80
C PRO A 138 -5.37 -0.70 23.43
N ARG A 139 -5.22 0.37 22.65
CA ARG A 139 -4.68 1.66 23.10
C ARG A 139 -5.74 2.73 22.97
N ASP A 140 -5.86 3.57 23.99
CA ASP A 140 -6.69 4.78 23.92
C ASP A 140 -5.88 5.88 23.22
N VAL A 141 -6.10 6.03 21.91
CA VAL A 141 -5.42 7.04 21.08
C VAL A 141 -6.29 8.30 21.04
N ASN A 142 -6.02 9.19 21.99
CA ASN A 142 -6.73 10.46 22.16
C ASN A 142 -5.80 11.67 21.98
N GLU A 143 -6.30 12.88 22.21
CA GLU A 143 -5.51 14.11 22.06
C GLU A 143 -4.27 14.14 22.97
N SER A 144 -4.37 13.64 24.21
CA SER A 144 -3.22 13.55 25.12
C SER A 144 -2.14 12.66 24.52
N TYR A 145 -2.55 11.52 23.95
CA TYR A 145 -1.63 10.54 23.37
C TYR A 145 -0.77 11.14 22.24
N ILE A 146 -1.40 11.84 21.29
CA ILE A 146 -0.64 12.48 20.20
C ILE A 146 0.21 13.64 20.71
N ARG A 147 -0.23 14.39 21.72
CA ARG A 147 0.55 15.48 22.33
C ARG A 147 1.79 14.95 23.05
N ASP A 148 1.67 13.83 23.76
CA ASP A 148 2.79 13.18 24.44
C ASP A 148 3.87 12.79 23.44
N ILE A 149 3.48 12.18 22.32
CA ILE A 149 4.41 11.85 21.22
C ILE A 149 4.96 13.13 20.57
N GLY A 150 4.11 14.14 20.34
CA GLY A 150 4.46 15.42 19.72
C GLY A 150 5.54 16.18 20.46
N ASN A 151 5.57 16.10 21.79
CA ASN A 151 6.59 16.76 22.61
C ASN A 151 8.02 16.30 22.24
N HIS A 152 8.21 15.04 21.84
CA HIS A 152 9.51 14.52 21.41
C HIS A 152 9.98 15.06 20.05
N PHE A 153 9.04 15.59 19.26
CA PHE A 153 9.30 16.18 17.95
C PHE A 153 9.18 17.72 17.95
N GLY A 154 9.14 18.32 19.15
CA GLY A 154 9.12 19.77 19.34
C GLY A 154 7.76 20.42 19.07
N PHE A 155 6.67 19.65 18.99
CA PHE A 155 5.33 20.24 19.00
C PHE A 155 5.04 20.84 20.38
N SER A 156 4.26 21.92 20.38
CA SER A 156 3.86 22.70 21.53
C SER A 156 2.39 22.47 21.87
N ALA A 157 1.97 22.87 23.06
CA ALA A 157 0.57 22.82 23.46
C ALA A 157 -0.35 23.72 22.60
N SER A 158 0.20 24.73 21.91
CA SER A 158 -0.55 25.60 21.01
C SER A 158 -0.74 25.03 19.60
N ASP A 159 0.02 23.99 19.22
CA ASP A 159 -0.16 23.34 17.93
C ASP A 159 -1.50 22.59 17.90
N ALA A 160 -2.26 22.82 16.83
CA ALA A 160 -3.59 22.26 16.66
C ALA A 160 -3.54 20.74 16.42
N VAL A 161 -4.58 20.05 16.91
CA VAL A 161 -4.81 18.63 16.64
C VAL A 161 -6.03 18.52 15.73
N GLU A 162 -5.83 17.91 14.57
CA GLU A 162 -6.85 17.61 13.58
C GLU A 162 -7.30 16.15 13.76
N TYR A 163 -8.61 15.92 13.63
CA TYR A 163 -9.24 14.61 13.81
C TYR A 163 -9.68 14.06 12.46
N HIS A 164 -9.12 12.92 12.07
CA HIS A 164 -9.49 12.18 10.86
C HIS A 164 -10.10 10.84 11.24
N ASN A 165 -10.67 10.13 10.25
CA ASN A 165 -11.41 8.89 10.49
C ASN A 165 -10.57 7.79 11.17
N ASP A 166 -9.28 7.70 10.82
CA ASP A 166 -8.38 6.63 11.24
C ASP A 166 -7.05 7.13 11.83
N TYR A 167 -6.88 8.45 12.01
CA TYR A 167 -5.72 9.05 12.66
C TYR A 167 -5.98 10.43 13.25
N LEU A 168 -5.11 10.82 14.19
CA LEU A 168 -4.94 12.20 14.66
C LEU A 168 -3.74 12.82 13.95
N LEU A 169 -3.80 14.11 13.67
CA LEU A 169 -2.73 14.86 13.01
C LEU A 169 -2.39 16.13 13.79
N MET A 170 -1.11 16.32 14.08
CA MET A 170 -0.55 17.62 14.47
C MET A 170 0.27 18.18 13.32
N SER A 171 0.09 19.46 13.02
CA SER A 171 0.87 20.17 12.02
C SER A 171 1.45 21.47 12.57
N ARG A 172 2.69 21.77 12.20
CA ARG A 172 3.37 23.03 12.53
C ARG A 172 4.11 23.53 11.29
N GLN A 173 4.02 24.82 11.04
CA GLN A 173 4.85 25.50 10.05
C GLN A 173 5.91 26.29 10.80
N ASP A 174 7.16 26.15 10.39
CA ASP A 174 8.21 27.02 10.91
C ASP A 174 7.89 28.48 10.50
N PRO A 175 8.28 29.48 11.32
CA PRO A 175 7.78 30.86 11.20
C PRO A 175 7.97 31.46 9.81
N PRO A 176 7.04 32.33 9.37
CA PRO A 176 6.77 32.56 7.96
C PRO A 176 7.80 33.48 7.31
N GLY A 177 8.25 33.10 6.11
CA GLY A 177 8.80 34.04 5.12
C GLY A 177 7.81 34.28 3.99
N ASP A 178 7.22 33.20 3.44
CA ASP A 178 6.25 33.23 2.35
C ASP A 178 5.51 31.88 2.28
N PRO A 179 4.16 31.82 2.27
CA PRO A 179 3.41 30.58 2.06
C PRO A 179 3.67 29.90 0.70
N CYS A 180 4.28 30.62 -0.25
CA CYS A 180 4.77 30.12 -1.54
C CYS A 180 6.25 29.74 -1.52
N ASP A 181 6.98 29.87 -0.40
CA ASP A 181 8.39 29.51 -0.31
C ASP A 181 8.56 27.99 -0.52
N PRO A 182 9.27 27.54 -1.58
CA PRO A 182 9.58 26.14 -1.77
C PRO A 182 10.36 25.52 -0.60
N ASN A 183 10.96 26.34 0.26
CA ASN A 183 11.75 25.96 1.43
C ASN A 183 10.99 26.01 2.77
N LEU A 184 9.71 26.41 2.81
CA LEU A 184 8.94 26.42 4.06
C LEU A 184 8.82 24.99 4.61
N ALA A 185 9.42 24.75 5.76
CA ALA A 185 9.38 23.47 6.46
C ALA A 185 8.01 23.30 7.14
N VAL A 186 7.37 22.18 6.83
CA VAL A 186 6.13 21.72 7.46
C VAL A 186 6.47 20.47 8.26
N HIS A 187 6.16 20.52 9.55
CA HIS A 187 6.23 19.40 10.45
C HIS A 187 4.85 18.77 10.56
N THR A 188 4.76 17.47 10.38
CA THR A 188 3.52 16.71 10.59
C THR A 188 3.80 15.52 11.49
N LEU A 189 2.96 15.32 12.50
CA LEU A 189 2.91 14.10 13.30
C LEU A 189 1.53 13.47 13.10
N GLN A 190 1.50 12.28 12.51
CA GLN A 190 0.31 11.47 12.35
C GLN A 190 0.34 10.31 13.34
N VAL A 191 -0.76 10.05 14.04
CA VAL A 191 -0.91 8.90 14.95
C VAL A 191 -2.18 8.15 14.62
N TYR A 192 -2.07 6.87 14.24
CA TYR A 192 -3.23 6.06 13.87
C TYR A 192 -4.05 5.65 15.08
N THR A 193 -5.38 5.81 15.00
CA THR A 193 -6.28 5.51 16.13
C THR A 193 -6.39 4.02 16.42
N ASN A 194 -6.29 3.16 15.39
CA ASN A 194 -6.41 1.71 15.52
C ASN A 194 -5.17 1.02 16.12
N SER A 195 -4.01 1.68 16.10
CA SER A 195 -2.76 1.05 16.54
C SER A 195 -1.94 1.90 17.51
N GLY A 196 -2.10 3.22 17.53
CA GLY A 196 -1.19 4.16 18.22
C GLY A 196 0.14 4.36 17.50
N GLN A 197 0.36 3.76 16.33
CA GLN A 197 1.59 3.95 15.56
C GLN A 197 1.73 5.41 15.13
N TYR A 198 2.91 5.97 15.33
CA TYR A 198 3.20 7.34 14.98
C TYR A 198 4.04 7.45 13.70
N SER A 199 3.92 8.59 13.06
CA SER A 199 4.65 8.96 11.87
C SER A 199 4.91 10.47 11.87
N TYR A 200 6.12 10.85 12.25
CA TYR A 200 6.62 12.22 12.18
C TYR A 200 7.37 12.47 10.88
N PHE A 201 7.22 13.68 10.32
CA PHE A 201 7.87 14.10 9.08
C PHE A 201 8.10 15.62 9.05
N ASN A 202 9.31 16.04 8.67
CA ASN A 202 9.69 17.42 8.39
C ASN A 202 10.04 17.57 6.90
N THR A 203 9.26 18.35 6.15
CA THR A 203 9.43 18.50 4.69
C THR A 203 10.71 19.21 4.25
N GLY A 204 11.36 19.94 5.16
CA GLY A 204 12.58 20.69 4.88
C GLY A 204 13.79 19.79 4.62
N PRO A 205 14.31 19.09 5.66
CA PRO A 205 15.50 18.26 5.57
C PRO A 205 15.27 16.88 4.94
N MET A 206 14.01 16.46 4.76
CA MET A 206 13.71 15.12 4.29
C MET A 206 13.82 14.98 2.76
N TRP A 207 14.68 14.06 2.32
CA TRP A 207 14.95 13.75 0.91
C TRP A 207 15.26 14.96 0.02
N PRO A 208 16.22 15.84 0.38
CA PRO A 208 16.51 17.07 -0.35
C PRO A 208 16.89 16.81 -1.82
N SER A 209 16.87 17.88 -2.61
CA SER A 209 17.29 17.85 -4.03
C SER A 209 18.71 18.42 -4.22
N GLN A 210 19.41 18.67 -3.12
CA GLN A 210 20.80 19.11 -3.07
C GLN A 210 21.75 17.91 -3.27
N THR A 211 22.96 18.17 -3.74
CA THR A 211 24.00 17.16 -4.00
C THR A 211 25.24 17.42 -3.18
N GLY A 212 26.12 16.42 -3.06
CA GLY A 212 27.32 16.52 -2.23
C GLY A 212 27.03 16.52 -0.73
N LEU A 213 25.84 16.05 -0.32
CA LEU A 213 25.50 15.83 1.08
C LEU A 213 26.27 14.60 1.60
N THR A 214 26.67 14.64 2.86
CA THR A 214 27.34 13.53 3.53
C THR A 214 26.47 13.04 4.68
N PHE A 215 26.23 11.74 4.74
CA PHE A 215 25.43 11.11 5.80
C PHE A 215 26.33 10.27 6.71
N PRO A 216 25.90 10.02 7.96
CA PRO A 216 26.66 9.17 8.88
C PRO A 216 26.88 7.77 8.30
N ASP A 217 28.03 7.17 8.62
CA ASP A 217 28.28 5.74 8.38
C ASP A 217 27.33 4.88 9.24
N PRO A 218 27.17 3.58 8.94
CA PRO A 218 26.20 2.74 9.63
C PRO A 218 26.34 2.69 11.16
N THR A 219 27.57 2.74 11.69
CA THR A 219 27.80 2.67 13.14
C THR A 219 27.39 3.98 13.81
N THR A 220 27.79 5.10 13.21
CA THR A 220 27.39 6.43 13.70
C THR A 220 25.88 6.64 13.59
N ALA A 221 25.27 6.18 12.49
CA ALA A 221 23.83 6.28 12.26
C ALA A 221 23.05 5.53 13.35
N TYR A 222 23.40 4.26 13.59
CA TYR A 222 22.79 3.48 14.65
C TYR A 222 22.92 4.17 16.02
N GLY A 223 24.11 4.62 16.40
CA GLY A 223 24.32 5.31 17.67
C GLY A 223 23.46 6.58 17.85
N GLN A 224 23.24 7.34 16.78
CA GLN A 224 22.37 8.53 16.80
C GLN A 224 20.88 8.15 16.94
N ALA A 225 20.43 7.14 16.20
CA ALA A 225 19.06 6.66 16.28
C ALA A 225 18.74 6.09 17.67
N GLU A 226 19.61 5.26 18.23
CA GLU A 226 19.48 4.70 19.59
C GLU A 226 19.42 5.79 20.65
N ALA A 227 20.28 6.80 20.55
CA ALA A 227 20.29 7.91 21.48
C ALA A 227 18.97 8.68 21.44
N PHE A 228 18.43 8.94 20.24
CA PHE A 228 17.12 9.58 20.11
C PHE A 228 16.01 8.73 20.72
N LEU A 229 15.91 7.45 20.34
CA LEU A 229 14.86 6.54 20.79
C LEU A 229 14.88 6.37 22.32
N THR A 230 16.06 6.21 22.90
CA THR A 230 16.24 6.07 24.34
C THR A 230 15.87 7.35 25.08
N ASN A 231 16.39 8.51 24.63
CA ASN A 231 16.13 9.79 25.29
C ASN A 231 14.68 10.26 25.18
N SER A 232 13.99 9.87 24.10
CA SER A 232 12.57 10.16 23.89
C SER A 232 11.65 9.13 24.56
N GLY A 233 12.16 8.00 25.06
CA GLY A 233 11.31 6.91 25.56
C GLY A 233 10.49 6.24 24.45
N LEU A 234 10.82 6.47 23.18
CA LEU A 234 10.18 5.83 22.02
C LEU A 234 10.87 4.52 21.62
N HIS A 235 11.91 4.10 22.36
CA HIS A 235 12.56 2.81 22.16
C HIS A 235 11.63 1.66 22.56
N MET A 236 11.47 0.69 21.67
CA MET A 236 10.68 -0.51 21.92
C MET A 236 11.58 -1.65 22.41
N SER A 237 11.22 -2.32 23.51
CA SER A 237 12.07 -3.37 24.10
C SER A 237 12.24 -4.61 23.21
N ASP A 238 11.30 -4.82 22.30
CA ASP A 238 11.27 -5.88 21.30
C ASP A 238 11.82 -5.41 19.93
N ALA A 239 12.53 -4.27 19.88
CA ALA A 239 13.33 -3.89 18.71
C ALA A 239 14.63 -4.70 18.70
N GLY A 240 14.79 -5.55 17.70
CA GLY A 240 15.94 -6.46 17.55
C GLY A 240 16.94 -5.96 16.50
N LEU A 241 17.16 -6.75 15.45
CA LEU A 241 18.03 -6.42 14.34
C LEU A 241 17.76 -5.01 13.77
N TYR A 242 18.79 -4.38 13.25
CA TYR A 242 18.71 -3.11 12.54
C TYR A 242 19.41 -3.16 11.18
N ASP A 243 19.05 -2.26 10.29
CA ASP A 243 19.69 -2.01 9.01
C ASP A 243 19.81 -0.50 8.79
N VAL A 244 20.84 -0.08 8.06
CA VAL A 244 21.05 1.33 7.71
C VAL A 244 20.89 1.50 6.20
N GLU A 245 19.85 2.24 5.82
CA GLU A 245 19.46 2.44 4.44
C GLU A 245 19.79 3.86 3.99
N TYR A 246 20.20 4.00 2.72
CA TYR A 246 20.48 5.29 2.10
C TYR A 246 19.57 5.49 0.89
N ASP A 247 18.91 6.64 0.85
CA ASP A 247 18.10 7.07 -0.29
C ASP A 247 18.99 7.83 -1.28
N THR A 248 18.68 7.71 -2.58
CA THR A 248 19.54 8.28 -3.63
C THR A 248 18.82 9.28 -4.51
N LEU A 249 19.57 10.27 -4.99
CA LEU A 249 19.25 11.13 -6.13
C LEU A 249 20.26 10.84 -7.24
N CYS A 250 19.76 10.54 -8.42
CA CYS A 250 20.57 10.19 -9.57
C CYS A 250 20.28 11.12 -10.76
N TYR A 251 21.29 11.36 -11.58
CA TYR A 251 21.19 12.03 -12.88
C TYR A 251 21.51 11.04 -14.00
N ALA A 252 20.73 11.02 -15.08
CA ALA A 252 20.87 10.05 -16.15
C ALA A 252 20.57 10.64 -17.53
N GLU A 253 20.92 9.89 -18.57
CA GLU A 253 20.74 10.27 -19.96
C GLU A 253 20.10 9.13 -20.77
N GLY A 254 19.06 9.46 -21.52
CA GLY A 254 18.37 8.57 -22.46
C GLY A 254 18.03 7.21 -21.86
N ASN A 255 18.35 6.16 -22.61
CA ASN A 255 18.10 4.77 -22.24
C ASN A 255 19.28 4.10 -21.49
N ASP A 256 20.25 4.88 -21.00
CA ASP A 256 21.33 4.30 -20.20
C ASP A 256 20.77 3.71 -18.90
N VAL A 257 21.16 2.45 -18.63
CA VAL A 257 20.79 1.73 -17.41
C VAL A 257 21.53 2.31 -16.20
N ASN A 258 22.70 2.92 -16.42
CA ASN A 258 23.51 3.51 -15.38
C ASN A 258 23.22 5.01 -15.23
N ALA A 259 23.33 5.50 -13.99
CA ALA A 259 23.31 6.92 -13.74
C ALA A 259 24.67 7.55 -14.08
N LEU A 260 24.65 8.78 -14.57
CA LEU A 260 25.84 9.62 -14.72
C LEU A 260 26.38 10.07 -13.36
N THR A 261 25.49 10.34 -12.40
CA THR A 261 25.85 10.64 -11.00
C THR A 261 24.86 9.98 -10.03
N THR A 262 25.32 9.70 -8.81
CA THR A 262 24.48 9.23 -7.71
C THR A 262 24.93 9.92 -6.43
N ASP A 263 24.01 10.60 -5.78
CA ASP A 263 24.20 11.30 -4.51
C ASP A 263 23.27 10.69 -3.45
N TYR A 264 23.71 10.61 -2.20
CA TYR A 264 22.84 10.27 -1.08
C TYR A 264 22.01 11.48 -0.66
N ILE A 265 20.74 11.24 -0.35
CA ILE A 265 19.76 12.26 0.07
C ILE A 265 18.98 11.83 1.31
N GLY A 266 19.34 10.72 1.94
CA GLY A 266 18.68 10.25 3.15
C GLY A 266 19.51 9.15 3.79
N CYS A 267 19.41 9.07 5.10
CA CYS A 267 19.93 7.97 5.90
C CYS A 267 18.84 7.58 6.89
N ALA A 268 18.48 6.30 6.93
CA ALA A 268 17.49 5.77 7.84
C ALA A 268 18.05 4.56 8.58
N VAL A 269 17.81 4.50 9.89
CA VAL A 269 18.01 3.29 10.68
C VAL A 269 16.63 2.64 10.84
N THR A 270 16.48 1.42 10.33
CA THR A 270 15.25 0.63 10.51
C THR A 270 15.51 -0.54 11.42
N TYR A 271 14.59 -0.78 12.35
CA TYR A 271 14.62 -1.89 13.30
C TYR A 271 13.53 -2.91 12.94
N ALA A 272 13.86 -4.19 13.10
CA ALA A 272 12.91 -5.28 13.05
C ALA A 272 12.35 -5.52 14.45
N ARG A 273 11.05 -5.81 14.53
CA ARG A 273 10.43 -6.32 15.75
C ARG A 273 10.75 -7.81 15.90
N GLU A 274 11.20 -8.22 17.08
CA GLU A 274 11.54 -9.60 17.42
C GLU A 274 10.86 -10.01 18.73
N ILE A 275 10.07 -11.08 18.69
CA ILE A 275 9.29 -11.56 19.83
C ILE A 275 9.46 -13.07 20.00
N GLU A 276 9.26 -13.56 21.23
CA GLU A 276 9.40 -14.97 21.55
C GLU A 276 8.27 -15.79 20.90
N ALA A 277 8.59 -16.62 19.89
CA ALA A 277 7.60 -17.50 19.31
C ALA A 277 7.27 -18.67 20.23
N PHE A 278 8.28 -19.33 20.82
CA PHE A 278 8.10 -20.48 21.69
C PHE A 278 9.40 -20.84 22.43
N THR A 279 9.32 -21.14 23.73
CA THR A 279 10.44 -21.69 24.53
C THR A 279 11.77 -20.92 24.41
N GLY A 280 11.71 -19.59 24.47
CA GLY A 280 12.88 -18.70 24.35
C GLY A 280 13.41 -18.50 22.92
N THR A 281 12.75 -19.06 21.89
CA THR A 281 13.11 -18.84 20.49
C THR A 281 12.40 -17.60 19.97
N ASN A 282 13.15 -16.55 19.60
CA ASN A 282 12.60 -15.37 18.96
C ASN A 282 12.40 -15.57 17.46
N VAL A 283 11.34 -14.96 16.92
CA VAL A 283 11.10 -14.81 15.49
C VAL A 283 10.89 -13.34 15.16
N SER A 284 11.06 -12.98 13.89
CA SER A 284 10.73 -11.64 13.42
C SER A 284 9.22 -11.44 13.31
N VAL A 285 8.77 -10.20 13.42
CA VAL A 285 7.43 -9.78 12.99
C VAL A 285 7.56 -9.04 11.67
N ALA A 286 6.86 -9.53 10.65
CA ALA A 286 6.78 -8.96 9.31
C ALA A 286 5.59 -8.01 9.18
N GLY A 287 5.49 -7.37 8.01
CA GLY A 287 4.40 -6.45 7.69
C GLY A 287 4.72 -4.99 7.98
N ALA A 288 3.92 -4.09 7.40
CA ALA A 288 4.19 -2.67 7.45
C ALA A 288 4.09 -2.09 8.88
N GLY A 289 3.30 -2.73 9.75
CA GLY A 289 3.09 -2.31 11.13
C GLY A 289 4.23 -2.69 12.08
N ALA A 290 5.11 -3.62 11.71
CA ALA A 290 6.19 -4.11 12.57
C ALA A 290 7.51 -3.31 12.43
N ARG A 291 7.44 -2.04 12.02
CA ARG A 291 8.63 -1.24 11.69
C ARG A 291 8.79 -0.02 12.59
N LEU A 292 10.03 0.17 13.03
CA LEU A 292 10.52 1.37 13.69
C LEU A 292 11.63 1.93 12.81
N LYS A 293 11.50 3.17 12.36
CA LYS A 293 12.43 3.79 11.42
C LYS A 293 12.74 5.22 11.85
N VAL A 294 14.03 5.53 11.93
CA VAL A 294 14.54 6.86 12.31
C VAL A 294 15.37 7.40 11.16
N TYR A 295 14.94 8.52 10.60
CA TYR A 295 15.72 9.22 9.57
C TYR A 295 16.69 10.20 10.23
N LEU A 296 17.88 10.29 9.68
CA LEU A 296 18.97 11.12 10.21
C LEU A 296 19.32 12.22 9.22
N ASN A 297 19.75 13.36 9.77
CA ASN A 297 20.28 14.44 8.96
C ASN A 297 21.66 14.11 8.38
N GLN A 298 22.04 14.91 7.38
CA GLN A 298 23.43 14.97 6.95
C GLN A 298 24.35 15.33 8.12
N THR A 299 25.61 14.88 8.04
CA THR A 299 26.66 15.20 8.99
C THR A 299 26.85 16.70 9.12
N GLY A 300 26.71 17.23 10.35
CA GLY A 300 26.79 18.68 10.62
C GLY A 300 25.52 19.46 10.27
N GLY A 301 24.43 18.78 9.91
CA GLY A 301 23.10 19.37 9.69
C GLY A 301 22.35 19.67 10.98
N ASP A 302 21.05 19.98 10.83
CA ASP A 302 20.14 20.27 11.93
C ASP A 302 20.12 19.09 12.95
N PRO A 303 20.15 19.35 14.27
CA PRO A 303 20.01 18.29 15.26
C PRO A 303 18.62 17.63 15.29
N ASN A 304 17.57 18.30 14.79
CA ASN A 304 16.20 17.77 14.78
C ASN A 304 16.02 16.74 13.66
N LEU A 305 15.46 15.58 13.98
CA LEU A 305 15.27 14.51 13.00
C LEU A 305 14.43 14.95 11.78
N PRO A 306 14.77 14.49 10.56
CA PRO A 306 13.93 14.67 9.39
C PRO A 306 12.58 13.95 9.48
N ALA A 307 12.58 12.73 10.02
CA ALA A 307 11.38 11.91 10.11
C ALA A 307 11.61 10.74 11.07
N ALA A 308 10.53 10.21 11.63
CA ALA A 308 10.54 8.96 12.39
C ALA A 308 9.17 8.29 12.31
N MET A 309 9.12 6.97 12.39
CA MET A 309 7.87 6.23 12.56
C MET A 309 8.10 4.99 13.41
N GLY A 310 7.08 4.54 14.13
CA GLY A 310 7.20 3.38 15.00
C GLY A 310 6.02 3.19 15.92
N ASN A 311 6.29 2.61 17.09
CA ASN A 311 5.31 2.29 18.13
C ASN A 311 4.31 1.21 17.69
N TRP A 312 4.83 0.08 17.19
CA TRP A 312 4.05 -1.13 16.87
C TRP A 312 3.20 -1.59 18.04
N ARG A 313 2.15 -2.37 17.79
CA ARG A 313 1.08 -2.67 18.77
C ARG A 313 1.62 -3.37 20.02
N ASN A 314 1.05 -3.00 21.17
CA ASN A 314 1.28 -3.74 22.42
C ASN A 314 0.60 -5.09 22.31
N ILE A 315 1.24 -6.13 22.82
CA ILE A 315 0.74 -7.50 22.74
C ILE A 315 0.82 -8.18 24.09
N THR A 316 0.01 -9.22 24.26
CA THR A 316 0.09 -10.15 25.37
C THR A 316 -0.08 -11.58 24.87
N SER A 317 0.63 -12.52 25.49
CA SER A 317 0.53 -13.93 25.13
C SER A 317 -0.68 -14.55 25.81
N THR A 318 -1.60 -15.14 25.05
CA THR A 318 -2.86 -15.71 25.57
C THR A 318 -2.99 -17.21 25.38
N GLY A 319 -2.12 -17.81 24.57
CA GLY A 319 -2.15 -19.25 24.33
C GLY A 319 -1.02 -19.72 23.43
N ILE A 320 -1.17 -20.94 22.92
CA ILE A 320 -0.27 -21.55 21.95
C ILE A 320 -1.10 -22.26 20.87
N VAL A 321 -0.60 -22.25 19.63
CA VAL A 321 -1.19 -22.94 18.48
C VAL A 321 -0.17 -23.86 17.82
N PRO A 322 -0.59 -25.00 17.23
CA PRO A 322 0.29 -25.86 16.47
C PRO A 322 0.70 -25.19 15.16
N VAL A 323 1.97 -25.36 14.79
CA VAL A 323 2.50 -24.90 13.50
C VAL A 323 2.27 -25.99 12.45
N LEU A 324 1.58 -25.62 11.38
CA LEU A 324 1.36 -26.47 10.21
C LEU A 324 2.68 -26.68 9.44
N PRO A 325 2.90 -27.89 8.89
CA PRO A 325 4.03 -28.15 8.02
C PRO A 325 4.08 -27.20 6.82
N LYS A 326 5.27 -26.66 6.53
CA LYS A 326 5.48 -25.72 5.41
C LYS A 326 4.99 -26.23 4.05
N GLN A 327 5.06 -27.54 3.80
CA GLN A 327 4.56 -28.17 2.57
C GLN A 327 3.04 -28.01 2.47
N GLU A 328 2.32 -28.33 3.55
CA GLU A 328 0.87 -28.21 3.61
C GLU A 328 0.43 -26.76 3.42
N VAL A 329 1.10 -25.81 4.10
CA VAL A 329 0.83 -24.37 3.97
C VAL A 329 1.06 -23.89 2.53
N PHE A 330 2.14 -24.33 1.88
CA PHE A 330 2.40 -23.97 0.48
C PHE A 330 1.42 -24.63 -0.49
N ASP A 331 0.95 -25.84 -0.21
CA ASP A 331 -0.09 -26.52 -0.98
C ASP A 331 -1.42 -25.76 -0.91
N ARG A 332 -1.81 -25.28 0.27
CA ARG A 332 -2.99 -24.41 0.44
C ARG A 332 -2.84 -23.10 -0.34
N PHE A 333 -1.65 -22.50 -0.34
CA PHE A 333 -1.38 -21.30 -1.15
C PHE A 333 -1.48 -21.58 -2.66
N LYS A 334 -1.00 -22.72 -3.14
CA LYS A 334 -1.19 -23.10 -4.55
C LYS A 334 -2.67 -23.31 -4.91
N GLU A 335 -3.45 -23.84 -3.98
CA GLU A 335 -4.87 -24.13 -4.20
C GLU A 335 -5.74 -22.86 -4.17
N HIS A 336 -5.49 -21.96 -3.21
CA HIS A 336 -6.37 -20.81 -2.97
C HIS A 336 -5.75 -19.46 -3.34
N GLY A 337 -4.47 -19.43 -3.72
CA GLY A 337 -3.76 -18.24 -4.18
C GLY A 337 -3.83 -17.07 -3.21
N GLU A 338 -4.26 -15.92 -3.71
CA GLU A 338 -4.34 -14.67 -2.95
C GLU A 338 -5.33 -14.73 -1.78
N LYS A 339 -6.29 -15.66 -1.78
CA LYS A 339 -7.29 -15.80 -0.71
C LYS A 339 -6.69 -16.20 0.64
N VAL A 340 -5.48 -16.77 0.66
CA VAL A 340 -4.77 -17.17 1.90
C VAL A 340 -3.45 -16.44 2.11
N SER A 341 -3.09 -15.52 1.22
CA SER A 341 -1.91 -14.66 1.39
C SER A 341 -2.31 -13.36 2.09
N LEU A 342 -1.61 -13.00 3.15
CA LEU A 342 -1.87 -11.75 3.88
C LEU A 342 -1.50 -10.50 3.06
N GLU A 343 -0.56 -10.64 2.12
CA GLU A 343 -0.12 -9.57 1.22
C GLU A 343 -0.03 -10.09 -0.20
N PRO A 344 -1.14 -10.09 -0.95
CA PRO A 344 -1.14 -10.51 -2.35
C PRO A 344 -0.21 -9.63 -3.20
N ILE A 345 0.39 -10.21 -4.24
CA ILE A 345 1.31 -9.50 -5.12
C ILE A 345 0.55 -8.81 -6.26
N SER A 346 0.99 -7.63 -6.71
CA SER A 346 0.33 -6.91 -7.81
C SER A 346 0.80 -7.40 -9.20
N VAL A 347 0.70 -8.71 -9.45
CA VAL A 347 0.92 -9.34 -10.78
C VAL A 347 -0.07 -10.48 -10.97
N GLU A 348 -0.54 -10.68 -12.20
CA GLU A 348 -1.35 -11.85 -12.57
C GLU A 348 -0.43 -13.03 -12.88
N TYR A 349 -0.76 -14.22 -12.38
CA TYR A 349 0.08 -15.42 -12.51
C TYR A 349 -0.77 -16.68 -12.64
N ASN A 350 -0.21 -17.74 -13.23
CA ASN A 350 -0.85 -19.05 -13.34
C ASN A 350 -0.02 -20.19 -12.73
N ARG A 351 1.21 -19.91 -12.29
CA ARG A 351 2.08 -20.90 -11.64
C ARG A 351 2.97 -20.24 -10.59
N VAL A 352 3.15 -20.93 -9.47
CA VAL A 352 4.04 -20.51 -8.37
C VAL A 352 5.02 -21.63 -8.00
N VAL A 353 6.25 -21.25 -7.65
CA VAL A 353 7.32 -22.16 -7.23
C VAL A 353 8.07 -21.58 -6.03
N SER A 354 8.46 -22.41 -5.06
CA SER A 354 9.28 -21.99 -3.92
C SER A 354 10.22 -23.11 -3.47
N ASP A 355 11.43 -22.76 -3.00
CA ASP A 355 12.32 -23.70 -2.31
C ASP A 355 11.90 -23.84 -0.85
N LEU A 356 11.30 -24.99 -0.53
CA LEU A 356 10.75 -25.30 0.80
C LEU A 356 11.82 -25.51 1.89
N ASN A 357 13.10 -25.41 1.59
CA ASN A 357 14.16 -25.40 2.62
C ASN A 357 14.40 -24.00 3.22
N THR A 358 13.93 -22.95 2.53
CA THR A 358 14.16 -21.56 2.88
C THR A 358 13.05 -20.84 3.67
N PRO A 359 11.80 -21.32 3.78
CA PRO A 359 10.75 -20.56 4.45
C PRO A 359 11.05 -20.35 5.93
N LYS A 360 10.75 -19.14 6.42
CA LYS A 360 11.00 -18.72 7.80
C LYS A 360 9.69 -18.55 8.55
N LEU A 361 9.67 -18.93 9.82
CA LEU A 361 8.57 -18.63 10.73
C LEU A 361 8.69 -17.20 11.24
N ALA A 362 7.55 -16.53 11.31
CA ALA A 362 7.42 -15.15 11.76
C ALA A 362 6.00 -14.89 12.26
N TYR A 363 5.76 -13.69 12.77
CA TYR A 363 4.41 -13.15 12.88
C TYR A 363 4.17 -12.08 11.80
N TYR A 364 2.92 -11.73 11.54
CA TYR A 364 2.52 -10.65 10.66
C TYR A 364 1.77 -9.56 11.42
N GLU A 365 2.15 -8.30 11.19
CA GLU A 365 1.48 -7.12 11.71
C GLU A 365 1.03 -6.19 10.56
N HIS A 366 -0.29 -6.02 10.44
CA HIS A 366 -0.93 -5.10 9.51
C HIS A 366 -0.48 -3.64 9.78
N PRO A 367 -0.51 -2.75 8.78
CA PRO A 367 -0.16 -1.35 8.94
C PRO A 367 -0.95 -0.69 10.07
N GLY A 368 -0.40 0.38 10.61
CA GLY A 368 -0.98 1.05 11.78
C GLY A 368 -2.41 1.55 11.60
N ALA A 369 -2.87 1.78 10.36
CA ALA A 369 -4.24 2.20 10.09
C ALA A 369 -5.26 1.07 10.17
N GLU A 370 -4.84 -0.18 9.98
CA GLU A 370 -5.75 -1.33 9.94
C GLU A 370 -6.05 -1.78 11.37
N LEU A 371 -7.28 -2.25 11.60
CA LEU A 371 -7.61 -2.91 12.85
C LEU A 371 -6.97 -4.30 12.85
N GLN A 372 -6.39 -4.70 13.97
CA GLN A 372 -5.82 -6.03 14.14
C GLN A 372 -5.98 -6.44 15.59
N ALA A 373 -6.67 -7.55 15.83
CA ALA A 373 -6.90 -8.09 17.17
C ALA A 373 -5.75 -8.98 17.65
N GLU A 374 -5.03 -9.63 16.75
CA GLU A 374 -3.98 -10.59 17.06
C GLU A 374 -2.85 -10.53 16.04
N LEU A 375 -1.60 -10.79 16.46
CA LEU A 375 -0.53 -11.05 15.51
C LEU A 375 -0.73 -12.41 14.85
N ILE A 376 -0.49 -12.48 13.54
CA ILE A 376 -0.79 -13.68 12.75
C ILE A 376 0.49 -14.51 12.62
N PRO A 377 0.58 -15.74 13.17
CA PRO A 377 1.74 -16.61 12.94
C PRO A 377 1.75 -17.06 11.47
N ILE A 378 2.92 -16.96 10.82
CA ILE A 378 3.06 -17.16 9.38
C ILE A 378 4.30 -17.95 9.02
N TRP A 379 4.25 -18.56 7.83
CA TRP A 379 5.42 -18.87 7.03
C TRP A 379 5.66 -17.75 6.01
N ILE A 380 6.91 -17.34 5.89
CA ILE A 380 7.38 -16.44 4.82
C ILE A 380 8.07 -17.28 3.76
N PHE A 381 7.45 -17.38 2.58
CA PHE A 381 8.01 -18.07 1.42
C PHE A 381 8.63 -17.06 0.45
N SER A 382 9.83 -17.34 -0.08
CA SER A 382 10.30 -16.69 -1.29
C SER A 382 9.70 -17.43 -2.48
N VAL A 383 8.73 -16.81 -3.16
CA VAL A 383 7.95 -17.43 -4.23
C VAL A 383 8.30 -16.80 -5.58
N ASP A 384 8.59 -17.66 -6.54
CA ASP A 384 8.69 -17.32 -7.97
C ASP A 384 7.30 -17.46 -8.61
N TYR A 385 6.81 -16.36 -9.16
CA TYR A 385 5.52 -16.21 -9.84
C TYR A 385 5.72 -16.22 -11.35
N TYR A 386 4.94 -17.04 -12.06
CA TYR A 386 5.06 -17.25 -13.50
C TYR A 386 3.73 -17.01 -14.23
N ASP A 387 3.85 -16.58 -15.49
CA ASP A 387 2.84 -16.77 -16.52
C ASP A 387 3.39 -17.75 -17.58
N GLY A 388 2.87 -18.97 -17.58
CA GLY A 388 3.43 -20.07 -18.36
C GLY A 388 4.86 -20.37 -17.90
N ASP A 389 5.84 -20.09 -18.76
CA ASP A 389 7.26 -20.26 -18.46
C ASP A 389 7.99 -18.93 -18.19
N GLU A 390 7.32 -17.79 -18.32
CA GLU A 390 7.91 -16.49 -18.03
C GLU A 390 7.93 -16.23 -16.52
N LEU A 391 9.13 -16.06 -15.95
CA LEU A 391 9.27 -15.57 -14.57
C LEU A 391 8.87 -14.10 -14.51
N LEU A 392 7.69 -13.83 -13.97
CA LEU A 392 7.20 -12.47 -13.75
C LEU A 392 7.98 -11.82 -12.61
N THR A 393 8.07 -12.53 -11.49
CA THR A 393 8.80 -12.04 -10.32
C THR A 393 9.03 -13.06 -9.21
N THR A 394 10.03 -12.79 -8.37
CA THR A 394 10.18 -13.36 -7.04
C THR A 394 9.67 -12.37 -5.98
N ALA A 395 8.97 -12.84 -4.94
CA ALA A 395 8.56 -12.04 -3.80
C ALA A 395 8.33 -12.87 -2.52
N ASP A 396 8.41 -12.20 -1.38
CA ASP A 396 7.98 -12.78 -0.11
C ASP A 396 6.46 -12.95 -0.10
N THR A 397 6.01 -14.11 0.34
CA THR A 397 4.59 -14.50 0.43
C THR A 397 4.30 -14.96 1.85
N PHE A 398 3.27 -14.36 2.47
CA PHE A 398 2.99 -14.45 3.89
C PHE A 398 1.71 -15.26 4.07
N VAL A 399 1.85 -16.51 4.51
CA VAL A 399 0.72 -17.44 4.63
C VAL A 399 0.61 -17.89 6.08
N PRO A 400 -0.60 -17.87 6.69
CA PRO A 400 -0.80 -18.32 8.06
C PRO A 400 -0.20 -19.72 8.31
N SER A 401 0.57 -19.85 9.38
CA SER A 401 1.20 -21.10 9.77
C SER A 401 0.34 -21.93 10.72
N ALA A 402 -0.81 -21.44 11.16
CA ALA A 402 -1.75 -22.15 12.02
C ALA A 402 -3.16 -22.09 11.42
N HIS A 403 -3.95 -23.14 11.66
CA HIS A 403 -5.26 -23.32 11.02
C HIS A 403 -6.26 -22.24 11.44
N GLU A 404 -6.23 -21.81 12.71
CA GLU A 404 -7.18 -20.82 13.25
C GLU A 404 -7.02 -19.42 12.61
N PHE A 405 -5.93 -19.18 11.88
CA PHE A 405 -5.61 -17.88 11.31
C PHE A 405 -5.91 -17.77 9.81
N TYR A 406 -6.48 -18.82 9.19
CA TYR A 406 -6.91 -18.74 7.80
C TYR A 406 -8.23 -17.97 7.69
N PRO A 407 -8.37 -17.06 6.72
CA PRO A 407 -9.65 -16.43 6.42
C PRO A 407 -10.63 -17.43 5.80
N PRO A 408 -11.95 -17.18 5.83
CA PRO A 408 -12.91 -17.99 5.09
C PRO A 408 -12.59 -17.91 3.59
N ILE A 409 -12.73 -19.01 2.84
CA ILE A 409 -12.47 -19.00 1.39
C ILE A 409 -13.76 -18.61 0.64
N ALA A 410 -13.74 -17.44 0.01
CA ALA A 410 -14.83 -16.94 -0.83
C ALA A 410 -14.80 -17.62 -2.20
N ASN A 411 -15.93 -18.22 -2.60
CA ASN A 411 -16.11 -18.75 -3.95
C ASN A 411 -17.41 -18.24 -4.59
N ILE A 412 -17.33 -17.58 -5.74
CA ILE A 412 -18.43 -17.19 -6.63
C ILE A 412 -18.73 -18.37 -7.55
N THR A 413 -19.97 -18.86 -7.48
CA THR A 413 -20.45 -19.96 -8.33
C THR A 413 -21.38 -19.48 -9.44
N SER A 414 -21.93 -18.28 -9.29
CA SER A 414 -22.71 -17.57 -10.29
C SER A 414 -22.66 -16.06 -9.97
N PRO A 415 -22.56 -15.18 -10.97
CA PRO A 415 -22.36 -15.49 -12.39
C PRO A 415 -20.98 -16.12 -12.65
N GLY A 416 -20.83 -16.84 -13.77
CA GLY A 416 -19.53 -17.36 -14.19
C GLY A 416 -18.65 -16.23 -14.74
N ASP A 417 -17.34 -16.37 -14.59
CA ASP A 417 -16.40 -15.40 -15.16
C ASP A 417 -16.52 -15.33 -16.70
N GLY A 418 -16.54 -14.11 -17.23
CA GLY A 418 -16.78 -13.80 -18.63
C GLY A 418 -18.24 -13.95 -19.10
N SER A 419 -19.20 -14.14 -18.19
CA SER A 419 -20.63 -14.25 -18.57
C SER A 419 -21.13 -12.96 -19.22
N GLU A 420 -22.03 -13.11 -20.19
CA GLU A 420 -22.67 -11.99 -20.88
C GLU A 420 -24.17 -11.98 -20.60
N PHE A 421 -24.73 -10.79 -20.36
CA PHE A 421 -26.15 -10.57 -20.07
C PHE A 421 -26.69 -9.36 -20.83
N GLU A 422 -28.00 -9.30 -20.99
CA GLU A 422 -28.73 -8.14 -21.51
C GLU A 422 -29.17 -7.21 -20.36
N PRO A 423 -29.55 -5.95 -20.65
CA PRO A 423 -29.97 -5.02 -19.60
C PRO A 423 -31.26 -5.50 -18.93
N ASN A 424 -31.31 -5.37 -17.60
CA ASN A 424 -32.42 -5.84 -16.76
C ASN A 424 -32.56 -7.37 -16.66
N ASP A 425 -31.63 -8.14 -17.22
CA ASP A 425 -31.56 -9.57 -16.92
C ASP A 425 -31.46 -9.76 -15.40
N VAL A 426 -32.21 -10.74 -14.90
CA VAL A 426 -32.11 -11.19 -13.53
C VAL A 426 -30.95 -12.17 -13.46
N ILE A 427 -29.86 -11.70 -12.87
CA ILE A 427 -28.62 -12.45 -12.66
C ILE A 427 -28.66 -13.02 -11.25
N ASP A 428 -28.44 -14.33 -11.13
CA ASP A 428 -28.27 -15.00 -9.85
C ASP A 428 -26.82 -14.87 -9.39
N PHE A 429 -26.62 -14.29 -8.21
CA PHE A 429 -25.35 -14.17 -7.53
C PHE A 429 -25.31 -15.19 -6.39
N ASN A 430 -24.48 -16.22 -6.55
CA ASN A 430 -24.39 -17.34 -5.61
C ASN A 430 -22.95 -17.52 -5.12
N SER A 431 -22.78 -17.66 -3.82
CA SER A 431 -21.49 -17.95 -3.20
C SER A 431 -21.48 -19.26 -2.43
N VAL A 432 -20.28 -19.83 -2.30
CA VAL A 432 -19.97 -20.94 -1.39
C VAL A 432 -18.80 -20.51 -0.49
N THR A 433 -18.92 -20.78 0.80
CA THR A 433 -17.85 -20.60 1.77
C THR A 433 -17.31 -21.97 2.17
N ASP A 434 -16.00 -22.19 2.09
CA ASP A 434 -15.41 -23.41 2.62
C ASP A 434 -15.38 -23.38 4.15
N SER A 435 -16.19 -24.23 4.78
CA SER A 435 -16.31 -24.31 6.25
C SER A 435 -15.07 -24.86 6.95
N ASN A 436 -14.08 -25.36 6.21
CA ASN A 436 -12.78 -25.72 6.78
C ASN A 436 -11.92 -24.50 7.09
N TYR A 437 -12.35 -23.29 6.71
CA TYR A 437 -11.58 -22.06 6.92
C TYR A 437 -12.43 -20.95 7.53
N GLY A 438 -11.79 -20.09 8.31
CA GLY A 438 -12.42 -18.98 9.03
C GLY A 438 -13.38 -19.40 10.15
N THR A 439 -13.75 -18.44 11.00
CA THR A 439 -14.63 -18.67 12.16
C THR A 439 -16.06 -18.17 11.90
N SER A 440 -17.04 -19.07 11.84
CA SER A 440 -18.46 -18.68 11.74
C SER A 440 -18.94 -17.87 12.97
N PRO A 441 -19.90 -16.91 12.82
CA PRO A 441 -20.67 -16.59 11.61
C PRO A 441 -19.90 -15.75 10.57
N TYR A 442 -20.30 -15.91 9.31
CA TYR A 442 -19.76 -15.14 8.19
C TYR A 442 -20.67 -13.98 7.79
N THR A 443 -20.06 -12.91 7.31
CA THR A 443 -20.72 -11.77 6.66
C THR A 443 -20.28 -11.68 5.20
N TYR A 444 -21.18 -11.18 4.35
CA TYR A 444 -20.99 -11.15 2.90
C TYR A 444 -21.14 -9.71 2.40
N GLU A 445 -20.33 -9.34 1.43
CA GLU A 445 -20.45 -8.08 0.72
C GLU A 445 -20.20 -8.31 -0.77
N TRP A 446 -21.21 -8.01 -1.58
CA TRP A 446 -21.13 -8.02 -3.03
C TRP A 446 -21.07 -6.60 -3.57
N THR A 447 -20.13 -6.33 -4.46
CA THR A 447 -19.97 -5.02 -5.11
C THR A 447 -19.73 -5.16 -6.60
N SER A 448 -20.16 -4.17 -7.39
CA SER A 448 -19.67 -3.91 -8.73
C SER A 448 -18.83 -2.63 -8.73
N ASP A 449 -17.78 -2.61 -9.53
CA ASP A 449 -16.98 -1.41 -9.82
C ASP A 449 -17.80 -0.25 -10.42
N ILE A 450 -18.94 -0.55 -11.07
CA ILE A 450 -19.87 0.43 -11.64
C ILE A 450 -21.04 0.73 -10.69
N ASP A 451 -21.71 -0.31 -10.17
CA ASP A 451 -22.97 -0.14 -9.41
C ASP A 451 -22.76 0.09 -7.90
N GLY A 452 -21.54 -0.09 -7.40
CA GLY A 452 -21.25 -0.05 -5.97
C GLY A 452 -21.78 -1.29 -5.26
N GLN A 453 -22.30 -1.13 -4.04
CA GLN A 453 -22.79 -2.27 -3.24
C GLN A 453 -24.08 -2.85 -3.81
N LEU A 454 -24.05 -4.16 -4.10
CA LEU A 454 -25.17 -4.91 -4.66
C LEU A 454 -25.98 -5.62 -3.58
N SER A 455 -25.32 -6.26 -2.61
CA SER A 455 -25.98 -7.06 -1.57
C SER A 455 -25.05 -7.40 -0.41
N THR A 456 -25.63 -7.73 0.74
CA THR A 456 -24.92 -8.31 1.90
C THR A 456 -25.36 -9.75 2.22
N ALA A 457 -26.14 -10.37 1.33
CA ALA A 457 -26.57 -11.75 1.46
C ALA A 457 -25.57 -12.72 0.84
N ALA A 458 -25.51 -13.96 1.35
CA ALA A 458 -24.70 -15.01 0.75
C ALA A 458 -25.11 -15.34 -0.70
N SER A 459 -26.38 -15.14 -1.03
CA SER A 459 -26.91 -15.26 -2.39
C SER A 459 -28.08 -14.32 -2.59
N PHE A 460 -28.22 -13.79 -3.80
CA PHE A 460 -29.32 -12.91 -4.19
C PHE A 460 -29.49 -12.92 -5.72
N SER A 461 -30.61 -12.43 -6.21
CA SER A 461 -30.81 -12.15 -7.64
C SER A 461 -30.94 -10.65 -7.84
N GLY A 462 -30.30 -10.11 -8.87
CA GLY A 462 -30.30 -8.68 -9.16
C GLY A 462 -29.99 -8.41 -10.62
N SER A 463 -29.88 -7.14 -10.99
CA SER A 463 -29.50 -6.70 -12.33
C SER A 463 -28.33 -5.72 -12.24
N LEU A 464 -27.53 -5.63 -13.29
CA LEU A 464 -26.40 -4.70 -13.40
C LEU A 464 -26.72 -3.56 -14.37
N ASN A 465 -26.20 -2.35 -14.11
CA ASN A 465 -26.50 -1.20 -14.95
C ASN A 465 -25.53 -1.02 -16.11
N ILE A 466 -26.06 -0.60 -17.26
CA ILE A 466 -25.26 -0.08 -18.37
C ILE A 466 -25.57 1.41 -18.56
N ALA A 467 -24.53 2.25 -18.52
CA ALA A 467 -24.66 3.66 -18.90
C ALA A 467 -24.61 3.77 -20.43
N CYS A 468 -25.75 4.07 -21.06
CA CYS A 468 -25.80 4.38 -22.49
C CYS A 468 -25.24 5.80 -22.70
N VAL A 469 -24.08 5.92 -23.36
CA VAL A 469 -23.42 7.23 -23.55
C VAL A 469 -23.64 7.79 -24.96
N SER A 470 -24.10 6.98 -25.91
CA SER A 470 -24.30 7.40 -27.30
C SER A 470 -25.72 7.13 -27.83
N ASP A 471 -26.21 8.06 -28.65
CA ASP A 471 -27.48 7.97 -29.40
C ASP A 471 -27.29 7.27 -30.76
N ASP A 472 -26.14 6.62 -30.98
CA ASP A 472 -25.88 5.92 -32.22
C ASP A 472 -26.35 4.45 -32.14
N ASN A 473 -26.57 3.84 -33.31
CA ASN A 473 -27.14 2.50 -33.41
C ASN A 473 -26.07 1.40 -33.15
N SER A 474 -25.10 1.68 -32.26
CA SER A 474 -24.03 0.75 -31.88
C SER A 474 -24.39 -0.06 -30.63
N ILE A 475 -23.62 -1.13 -30.43
CA ILE A 475 -23.68 -1.95 -29.23
C ILE A 475 -22.84 -1.25 -28.17
N GLU A 476 -23.47 -0.80 -27.10
CA GLU A 476 -22.75 -0.41 -25.89
C GLU A 476 -22.46 -1.66 -25.06
N VAL A 477 -21.27 -1.67 -24.48
CA VAL A 477 -20.75 -2.80 -23.71
C VAL A 477 -20.23 -2.26 -22.39
N ALA A 478 -20.86 -2.66 -21.29
CA ALA A 478 -20.36 -2.39 -19.94
C ALA A 478 -19.73 -3.66 -19.37
N SER A 479 -18.43 -3.58 -19.08
CA SER A 479 -17.73 -4.64 -18.33
C SER A 479 -17.82 -4.29 -16.85
N HIS A 480 -18.46 -5.14 -16.06
CA HIS A 480 -18.50 -5.05 -14.61
C HIS A 480 -17.49 -6.04 -14.03
N THR A 481 -16.67 -5.59 -13.10
CA THR A 481 -15.95 -6.47 -12.18
C THR A 481 -16.80 -6.64 -10.92
N ILE A 482 -17.38 -7.83 -10.75
CA ILE A 482 -18.17 -8.19 -9.58
C ILE A 482 -17.23 -8.78 -8.54
N MET A 483 -17.23 -8.23 -7.34
CA MET A 483 -16.40 -8.68 -6.23
C MET A 483 -17.28 -9.17 -5.08
N LEU A 484 -16.95 -10.33 -4.54
CA LEU A 484 -17.47 -10.87 -3.29
C LEU A 484 -16.38 -10.80 -2.22
N THR A 485 -16.67 -10.19 -1.09
CA THR A 485 -15.87 -10.26 0.13
C THR A 485 -16.63 -11.02 1.20
N ILE A 486 -15.97 -12.02 1.82
CA ILE A 486 -16.51 -12.75 2.97
C ILE A 486 -15.62 -12.48 4.17
N THR A 487 -16.23 -12.08 5.29
CA THR A 487 -15.54 -11.79 6.55
C THR A 487 -16.08 -12.67 7.67
N ASP A 488 -15.19 -13.27 8.45
CA ASP A 488 -15.52 -14.15 9.57
C ASP A 488 -15.70 -13.39 10.92
N ALA A 489 -16.06 -14.13 11.97
CA ALA A 489 -16.32 -13.59 13.30
C ALA A 489 -15.08 -12.95 13.98
N ASP A 490 -13.89 -13.34 13.54
CA ASP A 490 -12.62 -12.83 14.04
C ASP A 490 -12.10 -11.64 13.17
N GLY A 491 -12.86 -11.25 12.15
CA GLY A 491 -12.56 -10.14 11.25
C GLY A 491 -11.60 -10.49 10.11
N ARG A 492 -11.33 -11.78 9.87
CA ARG A 492 -10.50 -12.24 8.73
C ARG A 492 -11.35 -12.34 7.48
N SER A 493 -10.81 -11.91 6.35
CA SER A 493 -11.56 -11.85 5.09
C SER A 493 -10.79 -12.39 3.90
N SER A 494 -11.50 -12.98 2.94
CA SER A 494 -10.99 -13.21 1.59
C SER A 494 -11.96 -12.65 0.55
N SER A 495 -11.53 -12.56 -0.71
CA SER A 495 -12.38 -12.09 -1.79
C SER A 495 -12.16 -12.85 -3.08
N GLU A 496 -13.18 -12.85 -3.93
CA GLU A 496 -13.11 -13.32 -5.30
C GLU A 496 -13.82 -12.34 -6.22
N SER A 497 -13.36 -12.25 -7.46
CA SER A 497 -14.00 -11.44 -8.49
C SER A 497 -14.26 -12.25 -9.76
N VAL A 498 -15.31 -11.85 -10.46
CA VAL A 498 -15.63 -12.32 -11.81
C VAL A 498 -15.95 -11.10 -12.67
N ASP A 499 -15.49 -11.12 -13.91
CA ASP A 499 -15.85 -10.10 -14.90
C ASP A 499 -17.09 -10.56 -15.66
N VAL A 500 -18.09 -9.68 -15.76
CA VAL A 500 -19.31 -9.93 -16.53
C VAL A 500 -19.57 -8.77 -17.47
N THR A 501 -20.16 -9.07 -18.62
CA THR A 501 -20.43 -8.07 -19.64
C THR A 501 -21.92 -7.87 -19.81
N ILE A 502 -22.38 -6.63 -19.68
CA ILE A 502 -23.73 -6.23 -20.10
C ILE A 502 -23.62 -5.66 -21.51
N ARG A 503 -24.32 -6.27 -22.46
CA ARG A 503 -24.40 -5.77 -23.84
C ARG A 503 -25.76 -5.15 -24.07
N ARG A 504 -25.81 -4.06 -24.83
CA ARG A 504 -27.07 -3.44 -25.25
C ARG A 504 -26.95 -2.80 -26.62
N PHE A 505 -27.97 -2.95 -27.46
CA PHE A 505 -28.22 -1.97 -28.53
C PHE A 505 -28.94 -0.76 -27.95
N CYS A 506 -28.30 0.40 -27.88
CA CYS A 506 -28.93 1.59 -27.27
C CYS A 506 -30.19 2.08 -28.00
N SER A 507 -30.37 1.66 -29.25
CA SER A 507 -31.56 1.93 -30.05
C SER A 507 -32.66 0.85 -29.93
N ASP A 508 -32.38 -0.28 -29.29
CA ASP A 508 -33.37 -1.32 -28.93
C ASP A 508 -33.68 -1.17 -27.43
N LEU A 509 -34.72 -0.40 -27.16
CA LEU A 509 -35.11 0.00 -25.82
C LEU A 509 -36.03 -1.01 -25.14
N ASN A 510 -36.71 -1.86 -25.91
CA ASN A 510 -37.60 -2.90 -25.39
C ASN A 510 -36.95 -4.30 -25.34
N CYS A 511 -35.70 -4.42 -25.78
CA CYS A 511 -34.90 -5.64 -25.79
C CYS A 511 -35.52 -6.77 -26.63
N ASP A 512 -36.17 -6.44 -27.75
CA ASP A 512 -36.79 -7.43 -28.66
C ASP A 512 -35.90 -7.86 -29.83
N ASN A 513 -34.65 -7.38 -29.87
CA ASN A 513 -33.66 -7.53 -30.94
C ASN A 513 -34.05 -6.84 -32.27
N ILE A 514 -35.01 -5.91 -32.26
CA ILE A 514 -35.48 -5.18 -33.44
C ILE A 514 -35.65 -3.70 -33.11
N VAL A 515 -34.77 -2.85 -33.65
CA VAL A 515 -34.96 -1.40 -33.59
C VAL A 515 -36.22 -0.98 -34.38
N ASN A 516 -37.30 -0.66 -33.68
CA ASN A 516 -38.63 -0.36 -34.21
C ASN A 516 -39.41 0.66 -33.34
N PHE A 517 -40.67 0.93 -33.67
CA PHE A 517 -41.49 1.91 -32.92
C PHE A 517 -41.85 1.47 -31.50
N GLY A 518 -41.69 0.18 -31.18
CA GLY A 518 -41.78 -0.38 -29.84
C GLY A 518 -40.71 0.19 -28.90
N ASP A 519 -39.52 0.48 -29.41
CA ASP A 519 -38.45 1.12 -28.64
C ASP A 519 -38.79 2.56 -28.28
N LEU A 520 -39.36 3.30 -29.24
CA LEU A 520 -39.86 4.65 -29.03
C LEU A 520 -40.99 4.69 -27.98
N ALA A 521 -41.79 3.62 -27.89
CA ALA A 521 -42.84 3.50 -26.88
C ALA A 521 -42.26 3.36 -25.46
N VAL A 522 -41.13 2.67 -25.28
CA VAL A 522 -40.43 2.57 -23.98
C VAL A 522 -39.92 3.94 -23.52
N MET A 523 -39.35 4.74 -24.43
CA MET A 523 -39.00 6.13 -24.11
C MET A 523 -40.22 6.96 -23.71
N GLY A 524 -41.34 6.80 -24.43
CA GLY A 524 -42.60 7.44 -24.10
C GLY A 524 -43.09 7.09 -22.70
N GLU A 525 -43.03 5.81 -22.31
CA GLU A 525 -43.44 5.36 -20.98
C GLU A 525 -42.51 5.86 -19.86
N GLN A 526 -41.21 5.97 -20.09
CA GLN A 526 -40.26 6.52 -19.11
C GLN A 526 -40.45 8.04 -18.91
N TRP A 527 -40.76 8.78 -19.97
CA TRP A 527 -41.00 10.23 -19.92
C TRP A 527 -42.39 10.61 -19.39
N LEU A 528 -43.34 9.68 -19.40
CA LEU A 528 -44.74 9.91 -19.01
C LEU A 528 -45.13 9.34 -17.64
N LYS A 529 -44.18 8.75 -16.88
CA LYS A 529 -44.40 8.44 -15.46
C LYS A 529 -44.28 9.74 -14.63
N PRO A 530 -45.31 10.13 -13.87
CA PRO A 530 -45.32 11.37 -13.08
C PRO A 530 -44.36 11.37 -11.89
#